data_AF-A0A2K2CMM1-F1
#
_entry.id   AF-A0A2K2CMM1-F1
#
_cell.length_a   1.000
_cell.length_b   1.000
_cell.length_c   1.000
_cell.angle_alpha   90.00
_cell.angle_beta   90.00
_cell.angle_gamma   90.00
#
_symmetry.space_group_name_H-M   'P 1'
#
loop_
_entity.id
_entity.type
_entity.pdbx_description
1 polymer ?
#
loop_
_entity_poly.entity_id
_entity_poly.type
_entity_poly.pdbx_seq_one_letter_code
_entity_poly.pdbx_strand_id
1 'polypeptide(L)'
;MSYVWRSILKGLELIRQGIVMRIGNGENVNIWTDPWIPRGVTRRVSCNQGHTVLSRVDLIDPSTGTWDKELVQDILPRDDAEIVLKIPIYKDMEDFAAWHYDSKGIFSVKSAYMVHVYYLRRAEEGSTSDAPGTVGWKEETWKRLWKLKCPPKVHHFLWRFSHNSHPVRRNLERRGMDLDTRCVVCSTLFEDGCHLFFKCRLVKERWRALELEDVRVQLSLCTSAFDVCHSILKLPSEKATFVVATLWCWWTERNKALPMKVDVPLRSNQHWSLPDTHVIKFNCDGAFSQNEQKGGRGCIARNNVGRFGFVWVSCRTFCVAFDSYPEDVIRLVAGDIAAPTS
;
A
#
# COMPACT_ATOMS: atom_id res chain seq x y z
N MET A 1 -10.11 1.16 -13.95
CA MET A 1 -9.30 0.34 -13.02
C MET A 1 -9.69 0.61 -11.57
N SER A 2 -9.98 -0.44 -10.79
CA SER A 2 -10.35 -0.33 -9.37
C SER A 2 -9.21 0.23 -8.49
N TYR A 3 -9.54 0.70 -7.28
CA TYR A 3 -8.55 1.17 -6.30
C TYR A 3 -7.54 0.07 -5.93
N VAL A 4 -8.04 -1.15 -5.71
CA VAL A 4 -7.21 -2.31 -5.38
C VAL A 4 -6.17 -2.58 -6.47
N TRP A 5 -6.58 -2.54 -7.74
CA TRP A 5 -5.66 -2.79 -8.85
C TRP A 5 -4.58 -1.71 -8.97
N ARG A 6 -4.96 -0.44 -8.79
CA ARG A 6 -4.00 0.68 -8.75
C ARG A 6 -2.98 0.53 -7.62
N SER A 7 -3.41 0.07 -6.44
CA SER A 7 -2.51 -0.18 -5.30
C SER A 7 -1.57 -1.37 -5.56
N ILE A 8 -2.07 -2.45 -6.16
CA ILE A 8 -1.25 -3.61 -6.56
C ILE A 8 -0.18 -3.19 -7.57
N LEU A 9 -0.55 -2.42 -8.60
CA LEU A 9 0.40 -1.93 -9.61
C LEU A 9 1.51 -1.06 -9.00
N LYS A 10 1.18 -0.20 -8.03
CA LYS A 10 2.20 0.57 -7.29
C LYS A 10 3.14 -0.32 -6.47
N GLY A 11 2.61 -1.36 -5.84
CA GLY A 11 3.43 -2.34 -5.11
C GLY A 11 4.34 -3.14 -6.02
N LEU A 12 3.86 -3.53 -7.21
CA LEU A 12 4.65 -4.26 -8.21
C LEU A 12 5.88 -3.48 -8.68
N GLU A 13 5.74 -2.17 -8.89
CA GLU A 13 6.86 -1.31 -9.29
C GLU A 13 7.97 -1.29 -8.23
N LEU A 14 7.59 -1.12 -6.96
CA LEU A 14 8.52 -1.19 -5.83
C LEU A 14 9.23 -2.55 -5.74
N ILE A 15 8.49 -3.63 -5.97
CA ILE A 15 9.05 -4.99 -5.94
C ILE A 15 10.07 -5.16 -7.07
N ARG A 16 9.75 -4.74 -8.29
CA ARG A 16 10.67 -4.77 -9.44
C ARG A 16 11.98 -4.03 -9.16
N GLN A 17 11.91 -2.89 -8.47
CA GLN A 17 13.08 -2.10 -8.09
C GLN A 17 13.94 -2.72 -6.99
N GLY A 18 13.45 -3.72 -6.25
CA GLY A 18 14.22 -4.36 -5.18
C GLY A 18 14.60 -5.82 -5.45
N ILE A 19 14.18 -6.38 -6.59
CA ILE A 19 14.61 -7.70 -7.04
C ILE A 19 16.05 -7.62 -7.56
N VAL A 20 16.85 -8.63 -7.20
CA VAL A 20 18.14 -8.92 -7.79
C VAL A 20 18.20 -10.40 -8.16
N MET A 21 18.70 -10.73 -9.35
CA MET A 21 18.96 -12.12 -9.75
C MET A 21 20.27 -12.59 -9.12
N ARG A 22 20.24 -13.75 -8.46
CA ARG A 22 21.43 -14.44 -7.96
C ARG A 22 21.86 -15.48 -8.99
N ILE A 23 23.13 -15.43 -9.37
CA ILE A 23 23.71 -16.33 -10.37
C ILE A 23 24.05 -17.65 -9.69
N GLY A 24 23.42 -18.72 -10.18
CA GLY A 24 23.75 -20.11 -9.92
C GLY A 24 24.56 -20.65 -11.09
N ASN A 25 23.88 -21.30 -12.05
CA ASN A 25 24.46 -21.84 -13.28
C ASN A 25 24.54 -20.83 -14.44
N GLY A 26 23.89 -19.66 -14.33
CA GLY A 26 23.95 -18.58 -15.33
C GLY A 26 23.08 -18.82 -16.59
N GLU A 27 22.30 -19.89 -16.64
CA GLU A 27 21.51 -20.25 -17.83
C GLU A 27 20.23 -19.42 -17.98
N ASN A 28 19.69 -18.86 -16.89
CA ASN A 28 18.38 -18.21 -16.88
C ASN A 28 18.46 -16.70 -16.67
N VAL A 29 19.65 -16.11 -16.72
CA VAL A 29 19.87 -14.68 -16.55
C VAL A 29 20.39 -14.03 -17.83
N ASN A 30 19.74 -12.96 -18.24
CA ASN A 30 20.18 -12.11 -19.34
C ASN A 30 21.12 -11.01 -18.83
N ILE A 31 22.33 -10.96 -19.39
CA ILE A 31 23.40 -10.03 -18.95
C ILE A 31 22.93 -8.57 -18.94
N TRP A 32 22.16 -8.16 -19.96
CA TRP A 32 21.88 -6.75 -20.21
C TRP A 32 20.58 -6.27 -19.60
N THR A 33 19.57 -7.14 -19.57
CA THR A 33 18.19 -6.77 -19.21
C THR A 33 17.81 -7.16 -17.79
N ASP A 34 18.46 -8.18 -17.22
CA ASP A 34 18.11 -8.63 -15.87
C ASP A 34 18.89 -7.88 -14.79
N PRO A 35 18.28 -7.68 -13.61
CA PRO A 35 18.93 -6.98 -12.51
C PRO A 35 19.82 -7.95 -11.70
N TRP A 36 21.00 -8.32 -12.17
CA TRP A 36 21.86 -9.32 -11.50
C TRP A 36 23.13 -8.77 -10.84
N ILE A 37 23.46 -7.49 -11.08
CA ILE A 37 24.64 -6.86 -10.46
C ILE A 37 24.24 -6.27 -9.10
N PRO A 38 24.93 -6.62 -8.00
CA PRO A 38 24.58 -6.18 -6.64
C PRO A 38 24.99 -4.73 -6.35
N ARG A 39 24.77 -3.81 -7.29
CA ARG A 39 25.00 -2.37 -7.12
C ARG A 39 23.96 -1.52 -7.84
N GLY A 40 23.86 -0.26 -7.41
CA GLY A 40 22.98 0.73 -8.04
C GLY A 40 21.49 0.45 -7.84
N VAL A 41 20.65 1.31 -8.43
CA VAL A 41 19.18 1.21 -8.35
C VAL A 41 18.64 0.22 -9.37
N THR A 42 19.19 0.21 -10.58
CA THR A 42 18.74 -0.67 -11.66
C THR A 42 19.27 -2.09 -11.51
N ARG A 43 20.44 -2.27 -10.86
CA ARG A 43 21.14 -3.56 -10.70
C ARG A 43 21.48 -4.23 -12.03
N ARG A 44 21.51 -3.45 -13.09
CA ARG A 44 21.85 -3.85 -14.45
C ARG A 44 23.26 -3.35 -14.78
N VAL A 45 23.83 -3.94 -15.82
CA VAL A 45 25.05 -3.42 -16.44
C VAL A 45 24.85 -1.94 -16.79
N SER A 46 25.88 -1.14 -16.55
CA SER A 46 25.78 0.33 -16.68
C SER A 46 25.74 0.78 -18.14
N CYS A 47 26.22 -0.05 -19.07
CA CYS A 47 26.19 0.18 -20.50
C CYS A 47 25.11 -0.66 -21.19
N ASN A 48 24.76 -0.24 -22.41
CA ASN A 48 23.87 -0.99 -23.28
C ASN A 48 24.65 -2.08 -24.04
N GLN A 49 23.97 -3.15 -24.44
CA GLN A 49 24.50 -4.30 -25.19
C GLN A 49 25.31 -3.93 -26.46
N GLY A 50 25.00 -2.81 -27.11
CA GLY A 50 25.68 -2.41 -28.34
C GLY A 50 25.52 -3.44 -29.46
N HIS A 51 26.63 -3.86 -30.07
CA HIS A 51 26.67 -4.92 -31.10
C HIS A 51 27.01 -6.32 -30.54
N THR A 52 27.09 -6.47 -29.21
CA THR A 52 27.48 -7.73 -28.57
C THR A 52 26.35 -8.75 -28.66
N VAL A 53 26.62 -9.90 -29.28
CA VAL A 53 25.61 -10.96 -29.54
C VAL A 53 25.31 -11.79 -28.28
N LEU A 54 26.23 -11.81 -27.31
CA LEU A 54 26.10 -12.56 -26.07
C LEU A 54 24.97 -11.96 -25.23
N SER A 55 23.99 -12.79 -24.87
CA SER A 55 22.77 -12.36 -24.17
C SER A 55 22.54 -13.11 -22.86
N ARG A 56 22.94 -14.39 -22.79
CA ARG A 56 22.98 -15.20 -21.56
C ARG A 56 24.33 -15.06 -20.90
N VAL A 57 24.47 -15.49 -19.64
CA VAL A 57 25.75 -15.47 -18.90
C VAL A 57 26.73 -16.51 -19.47
N ASP A 58 27.09 -16.35 -20.74
CA ASP A 58 28.18 -17.05 -21.44
C ASP A 58 29.56 -16.58 -20.92
N LEU A 59 29.56 -15.75 -19.87
CA LEU A 59 30.72 -15.26 -19.12
C LEU A 59 31.28 -16.31 -18.15
N ILE A 60 30.62 -17.46 -18.01
CA ILE A 60 31.08 -18.58 -17.18
C ILE A 60 31.78 -19.58 -18.10
N ASP A 61 33.05 -19.87 -17.81
CA ASP A 61 33.82 -20.86 -18.55
C ASP A 61 33.23 -22.26 -18.31
N PRO A 62 32.75 -23.00 -19.34
CA PRO A 62 32.12 -24.31 -19.15
C PRO A 62 33.02 -25.36 -18.51
N SER A 63 34.35 -25.23 -18.67
CA SER A 63 35.32 -26.21 -18.19
C SER A 63 35.62 -26.03 -16.70
N THR A 64 35.87 -24.80 -16.26
CA THR A 64 36.15 -24.46 -14.86
C THR A 64 34.87 -24.18 -14.07
N GLY A 65 33.81 -23.73 -14.75
CA GLY A 65 32.58 -23.10 -14.25
C GLY A 65 32.83 -22.05 -13.19
N THR A 66 33.87 -21.28 -13.44
CA THR A 66 34.12 -19.99 -12.81
C THR A 66 33.98 -18.90 -13.87
N TRP A 67 34.00 -17.64 -13.46
CA TRP A 67 33.99 -16.51 -14.39
C TRP A 67 35.18 -16.59 -15.36
N ASP A 68 34.90 -16.52 -16.65
CA ASP A 68 35.92 -16.24 -17.66
C ASP A 68 36.36 -14.78 -17.51
N LYS A 69 37.51 -14.61 -16.87
CA LYS A 69 38.01 -13.29 -16.49
C LYS A 69 38.31 -12.42 -17.71
N GLU A 70 38.83 -13.00 -18.79
CA GLU A 70 39.17 -12.27 -20.00
C GLU A 70 37.88 -11.79 -20.68
N LEU A 71 36.91 -12.69 -20.83
CA LEU A 71 35.63 -12.39 -21.45
C LEU A 71 34.82 -11.35 -20.66
N VAL A 72 34.81 -11.45 -19.32
CA VAL A 72 34.15 -10.47 -18.44
C VAL A 72 34.76 -9.07 -18.57
N GLN A 73 36.09 -8.98 -18.66
CA GLN A 73 36.80 -7.70 -18.77
C GLN A 73 36.66 -7.07 -20.15
N ASP A 74 36.51 -7.86 -21.21
CA ASP A 74 36.30 -7.39 -22.57
C ASP A 74 34.87 -6.88 -22.81
N ILE A 75 33.87 -7.52 -22.19
CA ILE A 75 32.45 -7.22 -22.44
C ILE A 75 31.91 -6.15 -21.50
N LEU A 76 32.28 -6.21 -20.22
CA LEU A 76 31.70 -5.33 -19.20
C LEU A 76 32.60 -4.12 -18.92
N PRO A 77 32.01 -2.95 -18.61
CA PRO A 77 32.78 -1.82 -18.12
C PRO A 77 33.57 -2.22 -16.88
N ARG A 78 34.78 -1.65 -16.72
CA ARG A 78 35.70 -1.97 -15.63
C ARG A 78 35.02 -2.04 -14.26
N ASP A 79 34.18 -1.06 -13.94
CA ASP A 79 33.52 -1.00 -12.64
C ASP A 79 32.49 -2.14 -12.44
N ASP A 80 31.81 -2.57 -13.52
CA ASP A 80 30.88 -3.72 -13.47
C ASP A 80 31.67 -5.03 -13.41
N ALA A 81 32.72 -5.17 -14.22
CA ALA A 81 33.60 -6.35 -14.25
C ALA A 81 34.23 -6.65 -12.87
N GLU A 82 34.73 -5.62 -12.17
CA GLU A 82 35.31 -5.77 -10.83
C GLU A 82 34.32 -6.29 -9.78
N ILE A 83 33.02 -6.05 -9.98
CA ILE A 83 31.96 -6.54 -9.10
C ILE A 83 31.55 -7.95 -9.50
N VAL A 84 31.36 -8.18 -10.81
CA VAL A 84 30.96 -9.49 -11.35
C VAL A 84 31.95 -10.57 -10.97
N LEU A 85 33.26 -10.30 -11.08
CA LEU A 85 34.31 -11.25 -10.68
C LEU A 85 34.28 -11.63 -9.19
N LYS A 86 33.59 -10.87 -8.34
CA LYS A 86 33.41 -11.16 -6.90
C LYS A 86 32.12 -11.92 -6.60
N ILE A 87 31.23 -12.09 -7.57
CA ILE A 87 29.98 -12.83 -7.39
C ILE A 87 30.32 -14.32 -7.35
N PRO A 88 29.96 -15.04 -6.27
CA PRO A 88 30.16 -16.49 -6.21
C PRO A 88 29.22 -17.20 -7.20
N ILE A 89 29.75 -18.19 -7.92
CA ILE A 89 29.01 -19.07 -8.83
C ILE A 89 28.78 -20.41 -8.12
N TYR A 90 27.56 -20.94 -8.24
CA TYR A 90 27.20 -22.25 -7.71
C TYR A 90 26.59 -23.09 -8.83
N LYS A 91 27.40 -23.94 -9.48
CA LYS A 91 26.98 -24.73 -10.66
C LYS A 91 25.78 -25.63 -10.39
N ASP A 92 25.67 -26.16 -9.19
CA ASP A 92 24.61 -27.09 -8.78
C ASP A 92 23.30 -26.38 -8.38
N MET A 93 23.24 -25.05 -8.53
CA MET A 93 22.09 -24.24 -8.17
C MET A 93 21.58 -23.51 -9.41
N GLU A 94 20.27 -23.46 -9.59
CA GLU A 94 19.65 -22.65 -10.62
C GLU A 94 19.69 -21.16 -10.24
N ASP A 95 19.68 -20.29 -11.25
CA ASP A 95 19.53 -18.85 -11.01
C ASP A 95 18.19 -18.54 -10.36
N PHE A 96 18.16 -17.62 -9.40
CA PHE A 96 16.92 -17.28 -8.70
C PHE A 96 16.81 -15.80 -8.35
N ALA A 97 15.57 -15.31 -8.30
CA ALA A 97 15.27 -13.96 -7.84
C ALA A 97 15.38 -13.85 -6.32
N ALA A 98 16.11 -12.84 -5.84
CA ALA A 98 16.29 -12.53 -4.44
C ALA A 98 15.90 -11.08 -4.13
N TRP A 99 15.54 -10.81 -2.88
CA TRP A 99 15.31 -9.45 -2.41
C TRP A 99 16.63 -8.78 -2.02
N HIS A 100 17.02 -7.74 -2.74
CA HIS A 100 18.33 -7.10 -2.55
C HIS A 100 18.51 -6.48 -1.16
N TYR A 101 17.44 -5.95 -0.56
CA TYR A 101 17.50 -5.25 0.72
C TYR A 101 17.40 -6.17 1.93
N ASP A 102 17.63 -7.47 1.74
CA ASP A 102 17.78 -8.45 2.81
C ASP A 102 19.06 -9.26 2.57
N SER A 103 19.86 -9.48 3.62
CA SER A 103 21.15 -10.17 3.50
C SER A 103 21.00 -11.64 3.11
N LYS A 104 19.85 -12.26 3.40
CA LYS A 104 19.53 -13.64 2.98
C LYS A 104 18.74 -13.67 1.67
N GLY A 105 18.47 -12.51 1.07
CA GLY A 105 17.66 -12.42 -0.14
C GLY A 105 16.17 -12.65 0.07
N ILE A 106 15.68 -12.65 1.32
CA ILE A 106 14.28 -13.00 1.63
C ILE A 106 13.41 -11.75 1.53
N PHE A 107 12.36 -11.83 0.72
CA PHE A 107 11.36 -10.78 0.64
C PHE A 107 10.52 -10.69 1.91
N SER A 108 10.28 -9.47 2.39
CA SER A 108 9.29 -9.23 3.43
C SER A 108 8.54 -7.92 3.17
N VAL A 109 7.27 -7.86 3.56
CA VAL A 109 6.47 -6.63 3.45
C VAL A 109 7.12 -5.48 4.23
N LYS A 110 7.76 -5.81 5.37
CA LYS A 110 8.48 -4.83 6.20
C LYS A 110 9.68 -4.23 5.47
N SER A 111 10.53 -5.06 4.86
CA SER A 111 11.71 -4.57 4.12
C SER A 111 11.30 -3.78 2.87
N ALA A 112 10.28 -4.24 2.14
CA ALA A 112 9.72 -3.49 1.01
C ALA A 112 9.18 -2.12 1.44
N TYR A 113 8.42 -2.06 2.55
CA TYR A 113 7.92 -0.78 3.07
C TYR A 113 9.04 0.18 3.44
N MET A 114 10.12 -0.30 4.08
CA MET A 114 11.28 0.53 4.42
C MET A 114 11.94 1.13 3.17
N VAL A 115 12.07 0.34 2.11
CA VAL A 115 12.60 0.77 0.81
C VAL A 115 11.70 1.81 0.16
N HIS A 116 10.38 1.61 0.20
CA HIS A 116 9.42 2.58 -0.31
C HIS A 116 9.55 3.93 0.39
N VAL A 117 9.59 3.92 1.73
CA VAL A 117 9.77 5.13 2.54
C VAL A 117 11.10 5.82 2.21
N TYR A 118 12.17 5.06 2.01
CA TYR A 118 13.46 5.60 1.59
C TYR A 118 13.39 6.31 0.24
N TYR A 119 12.74 5.72 -0.77
CA TYR A 119 12.58 6.35 -2.08
C TYR A 119 11.68 7.60 -2.03
N LEU A 120 10.60 7.57 -1.23
CA LEU A 120 9.77 8.76 -1.01
C LEU A 120 10.57 9.92 -0.43
N ARG A 121 11.42 9.65 0.57
CA ARG A 121 12.30 10.67 1.18
C ARG A 121 13.28 11.26 0.16
N ARG A 122 13.93 10.43 -0.66
CA ARG A 122 14.84 10.93 -1.72
C ARG A 122 14.11 11.71 -2.81
N ALA A 123 12.89 11.34 -3.14
CA ALA A 123 12.07 12.07 -4.12
C ALA A 123 11.65 13.46 -3.58
N GLU A 124 11.39 13.56 -2.27
CA GLU A 124 11.11 14.83 -1.58
C GLU A 124 12.37 15.72 -1.50
N GLU A 125 13.54 15.13 -1.22
CA GLU A 125 14.84 15.83 -1.24
C GLU A 125 15.22 16.39 -2.63
N GLY A 126 14.72 15.80 -3.71
CA GLY A 126 14.95 16.25 -5.09
C GLY A 126 13.99 17.33 -5.59
N SER A 127 12.90 17.64 -4.86
CA SER A 127 11.83 18.52 -5.38
C SER A 127 11.46 19.71 -4.49
N THR A 128 12.05 19.87 -3.32
CA THR A 128 11.87 21.10 -2.52
C THR A 128 13.03 21.25 -1.54
N SER A 129 13.57 22.45 -1.46
CA SER A 129 14.41 22.92 -0.35
C SER A 129 13.61 22.92 0.95
N ASP A 130 13.25 21.76 1.48
CA ASP A 130 12.76 21.65 2.84
C ASP A 130 13.95 21.75 3.77
N ALA A 131 13.97 22.83 4.56
CA ALA A 131 15.02 23.10 5.52
C ALA A 131 15.25 21.88 6.44
N PRO A 132 16.49 21.65 6.92
CA PRO A 132 16.85 20.49 7.77
C PRO A 132 16.02 20.31 9.06
N GLY A 133 15.12 21.24 9.39
CA GLY A 133 14.22 21.17 10.54
C GLY A 133 12.86 20.49 10.28
N THR A 134 12.40 20.31 9.03
CA THR A 134 11.00 19.94 8.73
C THR A 134 10.66 18.49 9.10
N VAL A 135 11.63 17.57 9.02
CA VAL A 135 11.43 16.16 9.38
C VAL A 135 11.39 15.98 10.91
N GLY A 136 12.22 16.72 11.64
CA GLY A 136 12.36 16.58 13.09
C GLY A 136 11.10 16.91 13.87
N TRP A 137 10.40 17.99 13.52
CA TRP A 137 9.20 18.39 14.25
C TRP A 137 8.00 17.47 13.96
N LYS A 138 7.88 16.90 12.75
CA LYS A 138 6.85 15.90 12.43
C LYS A 138 7.05 14.63 13.25
N GLU A 139 8.28 14.11 13.32
CA GLU A 139 8.60 12.93 14.13
C GLU A 139 8.34 13.17 15.62
N GLU A 140 8.73 14.32 16.15
CA GLU A 140 8.46 14.73 17.53
C GLU A 140 6.95 14.81 17.80
N THR A 141 6.17 15.33 16.85
CA THR A 141 4.70 15.37 16.96
C THR A 141 4.10 13.97 17.08
N TRP A 142 4.58 13.01 16.29
CA TRP A 142 4.13 11.63 16.40
C TRP A 142 4.52 11.00 17.74
N LYS A 143 5.75 11.22 18.22
CA LYS A 143 6.19 10.76 19.54
C LYS A 143 5.28 11.30 20.65
N ARG A 144 4.93 12.59 20.60
CA ARG A 144 4.00 13.20 21.55
C ARG A 144 2.59 12.64 21.45
N LEU A 145 2.08 12.44 20.23
CA LEU A 145 0.75 11.88 19.99
C LEU A 145 0.59 10.52 20.66
N TRP A 146 1.56 9.62 20.51
CA TRP A 146 1.50 8.27 21.08
C TRP A 146 1.82 8.22 22.58
N LYS A 147 2.48 9.26 23.14
CA LYS A 147 2.71 9.41 24.59
C LYS A 147 1.54 10.04 25.35
N LEU A 148 0.53 10.59 24.66
CA LEU A 148 -0.63 11.22 25.29
C LEU A 148 -1.38 10.21 26.17
N LYS A 149 -1.79 10.59 27.38
CA LYS A 149 -2.52 9.70 28.31
C LYS A 149 -4.00 9.61 27.91
N CYS A 150 -4.33 8.86 26.87
CA CYS A 150 -5.71 8.66 26.42
C CYS A 150 -5.97 7.24 25.91
N PRO A 151 -7.25 6.80 25.79
CA PRO A 151 -7.56 5.47 25.28
C PRO A 151 -7.06 5.24 23.83
N PRO A 152 -6.69 4.01 23.43
CA PRO A 152 -6.19 3.70 22.07
C PRO A 152 -7.09 4.20 20.93
N LYS A 153 -8.41 4.15 21.10
CA LYS A 153 -9.38 4.67 20.11
C LYS A 153 -9.21 6.17 19.85
N VAL A 154 -8.83 6.94 20.87
CA VAL A 154 -8.62 8.39 20.78
C VAL A 154 -7.29 8.69 20.08
N HIS A 155 -6.24 7.90 20.34
CA HIS A 155 -5.00 7.99 19.54
C HIS A 155 -5.27 7.75 18.05
N HIS A 156 -6.01 6.69 17.71
CA HIS A 156 -6.37 6.42 16.32
C HIS A 156 -7.25 7.50 15.70
N PHE A 157 -8.15 8.10 16.48
CA PHE A 157 -8.91 9.26 16.05
C PHE A 157 -8.00 10.44 15.72
N LEU A 158 -7.07 10.78 16.61
CA LEU A 158 -6.17 11.92 16.43
C LEU A 158 -5.20 11.68 15.27
N TRP A 159 -4.68 10.46 15.11
CA TRP A 159 -3.87 10.08 13.95
C TRP A 159 -4.65 10.25 12.64
N ARG A 160 -5.90 9.76 12.57
CA ARG A 160 -6.76 9.95 11.39
C ARG A 160 -7.08 11.42 11.14
N PHE A 161 -7.25 12.20 12.20
CA PHE A 161 -7.48 13.64 12.14
C PHE A 161 -6.27 14.35 11.53
N SER A 162 -5.05 14.05 11.99
CA SER A 162 -3.80 14.63 11.46
C SER A 162 -3.64 14.41 9.94
N HIS A 163 -4.12 13.27 9.44
CA HIS A 163 -4.11 12.93 8.01
C HIS A 163 -5.32 13.46 7.23
N ASN A 164 -6.19 14.27 7.85
CA ASN A 164 -7.46 14.73 7.29
C ASN A 164 -8.28 13.58 6.65
N SER A 165 -8.29 12.41 7.30
CA SER A 165 -8.81 11.17 6.71
C SER A 165 -10.20 10.77 7.21
N HIS A 166 -10.74 11.52 8.16
CA HIS A 166 -12.08 11.28 8.73
C HIS A 166 -13.18 11.42 7.67
N PRO A 167 -14.27 10.62 7.78
CA PRO A 167 -15.39 10.63 6.87
C PRO A 167 -16.35 11.83 7.10
N VAL A 168 -15.80 13.05 7.03
CA VAL A 168 -16.59 14.28 6.89
C VAL A 168 -17.12 14.37 5.45
N ARG A 169 -18.30 14.96 5.23
CA ARG A 169 -18.96 14.88 3.91
C ARG A 169 -18.11 15.38 2.74
N ARG A 170 -17.31 16.44 2.92
CA ARG A 170 -16.38 16.92 1.87
C ARG A 170 -15.27 15.91 1.53
N ASN A 171 -14.80 15.13 2.49
CA ASN A 171 -13.83 14.07 2.23
C ASN A 171 -14.48 12.87 1.53
N LEU A 172 -15.76 12.63 1.76
CA LEU A 172 -16.53 11.57 1.10
C LEU A 172 -16.85 11.93 -0.35
N GLU A 173 -17.28 13.17 -0.60
CA GLU A 173 -17.46 13.74 -1.95
C GLU A 173 -16.16 13.65 -2.76
N ARG A 174 -15.01 14.05 -2.19
CA ARG A 174 -13.68 13.92 -2.83
C ARG A 174 -13.30 12.47 -3.18
N ARG A 175 -13.90 11.49 -2.51
CA ARG A 175 -13.70 10.05 -2.79
C ARG A 175 -14.70 9.53 -3.83
N GLY A 176 -15.51 10.39 -4.43
CA GLY A 176 -16.46 10.07 -5.49
C GLY A 176 -17.81 9.55 -4.99
N MET A 177 -18.16 9.78 -3.73
CA MET A 177 -19.51 9.46 -3.25
C MET A 177 -20.47 10.62 -3.54
N ASP A 178 -21.65 10.28 -4.06
CA ASP A 178 -22.74 11.23 -4.24
C ASP A 178 -23.55 11.36 -2.94
N LEU A 179 -23.47 12.52 -2.30
CA LEU A 179 -24.17 12.84 -1.07
C LEU A 179 -24.30 14.35 -0.89
N ASP A 180 -25.29 14.77 -0.10
CA ASP A 180 -25.38 16.15 0.38
C ASP A 180 -24.14 16.50 1.23
N THR A 181 -23.46 17.60 0.92
CA THR A 181 -22.23 18.02 1.59
C THR A 181 -22.43 18.96 2.76
N ARG A 182 -23.67 19.37 3.07
CA ARG A 182 -23.99 20.20 4.23
C ARG A 182 -23.63 19.51 5.54
N CYS A 183 -23.20 20.30 6.52
CA CYS A 183 -22.83 19.85 7.86
C CYS A 183 -24.00 19.12 8.52
N VAL A 184 -23.74 17.88 8.94
CA VAL A 184 -24.72 17.01 9.60
C VAL A 184 -25.31 17.65 10.87
N VAL A 185 -24.54 18.52 11.51
CA VAL A 185 -24.90 19.09 12.81
C VAL A 185 -25.67 20.41 12.66
N CYS A 186 -25.20 21.35 11.83
CA CYS A 186 -25.83 22.67 11.69
C CYS A 186 -26.65 22.84 10.39
N SER A 187 -26.59 21.88 9.47
CA SER A 187 -27.32 21.85 8.19
C SER A 187 -27.19 23.10 7.29
N THR A 188 -26.19 23.95 7.54
CA THR A 188 -26.08 25.28 6.90
C THR A 188 -24.88 25.40 5.96
N LEU A 189 -23.67 25.10 6.43
CA LEU A 189 -22.44 25.17 5.62
C LEU A 189 -21.92 23.78 5.26
N PHE A 190 -20.96 23.70 4.34
CA PHE A 190 -20.30 22.44 3.98
C PHE A 190 -19.55 21.80 5.15
N GLU A 191 -19.61 20.47 5.24
CA GLU A 191 -18.92 19.71 6.27
C GLU A 191 -17.47 19.39 5.87
N ASP A 192 -16.55 20.26 6.24
CA ASP A 192 -15.12 19.94 6.33
C ASP A 192 -14.65 19.86 7.79
N GLY A 193 -13.41 19.41 8.00
CA GLY A 193 -12.86 19.29 9.35
C GLY A 193 -12.80 20.63 10.09
N CYS A 194 -12.48 21.73 9.41
CA CYS A 194 -12.39 23.04 10.05
C CYS A 194 -13.77 23.53 10.51
N HIS A 195 -14.77 23.39 9.65
CA HIS A 195 -16.15 23.71 9.97
C HIS A 195 -16.66 22.83 11.11
N LEU A 196 -16.54 21.50 10.98
CA LEU A 196 -17.07 20.57 11.95
C LEU A 196 -16.50 20.80 13.35
N PHE A 197 -15.18 20.97 13.48
CA PHE A 197 -14.52 21.02 14.78
C PHE A 197 -14.36 22.43 15.37
N PHE A 198 -14.38 23.49 14.55
CA PHE A 198 -14.03 24.83 15.04
C PHE A 198 -14.94 25.98 14.58
N LYS A 199 -15.56 25.92 13.40
CA LYS A 199 -16.32 27.06 12.85
C LYS A 199 -17.84 26.90 12.92
N CYS A 200 -18.36 25.68 13.06
CA CYS A 200 -19.78 25.40 13.21
C CYS A 200 -20.37 26.14 14.42
N ARG A 201 -21.59 26.69 14.27
CA ARG A 201 -22.25 27.43 15.37
C ARG A 201 -22.38 26.56 16.63
N LEU A 202 -22.85 25.32 16.46
CA LEU A 202 -23.07 24.40 17.57
C LEU A 202 -21.78 23.94 18.24
N VAL A 203 -20.67 23.79 17.49
CA VAL A 203 -19.38 23.43 18.12
C VAL A 203 -18.81 24.62 18.89
N LYS A 204 -18.94 25.86 18.38
CA LYS A 204 -18.51 27.08 19.11
C LYS A 204 -19.20 27.21 20.47
N GLU A 205 -20.50 26.92 20.54
CA GLU A 205 -21.25 26.89 21.80
C GLU A 205 -20.63 25.90 22.80
N ARG A 206 -20.19 24.72 22.34
CA ARG A 206 -19.51 23.72 23.19
C ARG A 206 -18.13 24.18 23.66
N TRP A 207 -17.30 24.76 22.79
CA TRP A 207 -16.00 25.29 23.17
C TRP A 207 -16.12 26.41 24.22
N ARG A 208 -17.11 27.29 24.09
CA ARG A 208 -17.39 28.36 25.07
C ARG A 208 -17.87 27.79 26.40
N ALA A 209 -18.76 26.80 26.38
CA ALA A 209 -19.24 26.15 27.60
C ALA A 209 -18.14 25.40 28.36
N LEU A 210 -17.06 25.01 27.68
CA LEU A 210 -15.88 24.37 28.27
C LEU A 210 -14.77 25.38 28.63
N GLU A 211 -15.01 26.68 28.48
CA GLU A 211 -14.01 27.75 28.73
C GLU A 211 -12.72 27.60 27.90
N LEU A 212 -12.86 27.11 26.65
CA LEU A 212 -11.74 26.86 25.73
C LEU A 212 -11.85 27.68 24.43
N GLU A 213 -12.55 28.81 24.46
CA GLU A 213 -12.75 29.66 23.27
C GLU A 213 -11.43 30.24 22.74
N ASP A 214 -10.49 30.57 23.63
CA ASP A 214 -9.13 31.01 23.31
C ASP A 214 -8.39 29.95 22.46
N VAL A 215 -8.41 28.70 22.91
CA VAL A 215 -7.79 27.56 22.22
C VAL A 215 -8.49 27.33 20.89
N ARG A 216 -9.82 27.35 20.85
CA ARG A 216 -10.59 27.16 19.62
C ARG A 216 -10.20 28.19 18.56
N VAL A 217 -10.10 29.47 18.94
CA VAL A 217 -9.72 30.54 18.01
C VAL A 217 -8.35 30.26 17.42
N GLN A 218 -7.35 29.95 18.25
CA GLN A 218 -6.00 29.62 17.80
C GLN A 218 -5.99 28.42 16.83
N LEU A 219 -6.65 27.32 17.18
CA LEU A 219 -6.71 26.12 16.34
C LEU A 219 -7.45 26.37 15.03
N SER A 220 -8.44 27.27 15.01
CA SER A 220 -9.20 27.60 13.80
C SER A 220 -8.40 28.38 12.75
N LEU A 221 -7.27 28.95 13.14
CA LEU A 221 -6.33 29.68 12.27
C LEU A 221 -5.28 28.77 11.63
N CYS A 222 -5.15 27.52 12.09
CA CYS A 222 -4.23 26.56 11.49
C CYS A 222 -4.61 26.27 10.04
N THR A 223 -3.60 26.13 9.18
CA THR A 223 -3.75 25.91 7.74
C THR A 223 -4.01 24.44 7.38
N SER A 224 -3.58 23.50 8.23
CA SER A 224 -3.80 22.06 8.02
C SER A 224 -4.26 21.34 9.30
N ALA A 225 -4.88 20.17 9.12
CA ALA A 225 -5.25 19.30 10.24
C ALA A 225 -4.03 18.79 11.02
N PHE A 226 -2.87 18.66 10.36
CA PHE A 226 -1.61 18.31 11.02
C PHE A 226 -1.14 19.43 11.94
N ASP A 227 -1.22 20.69 11.49
CA ASP A 227 -0.82 21.86 12.28
C ASP A 227 -1.73 22.08 13.50
N VAL A 228 -3.02 21.75 13.36
CA VAL A 228 -3.96 21.70 14.50
C VAL A 228 -3.47 20.68 15.53
N CYS A 229 -3.19 19.44 15.11
CA CYS A 229 -2.69 18.41 16.02
C CYS A 229 -1.36 18.80 16.66
N HIS A 230 -0.43 19.36 15.89
CA HIS A 230 0.85 19.84 16.39
C HIS A 230 0.67 20.93 17.45
N SER A 231 -0.23 21.89 17.20
CA SER A 231 -0.56 22.96 18.16
C SER A 231 -1.18 22.42 19.44
N ILE A 232 -2.09 21.44 19.34
CA ILE A 232 -2.68 20.78 20.51
C ILE A 232 -1.62 20.06 21.34
N LEU A 233 -0.71 19.33 20.70
CA LEU A 233 0.34 18.53 21.36
C LEU A 233 1.50 19.39 21.92
N LYS A 234 1.49 20.70 21.68
CA LYS A 234 2.36 21.68 22.34
C LYS A 234 1.79 22.21 23.65
N LEU A 235 0.49 22.05 23.89
CA LEU A 235 -0.15 22.44 25.15
C LEU A 235 0.34 21.54 26.31
N PRO A 236 0.22 22.00 27.57
CA PRO A 236 0.44 21.16 28.73
C PRO A 236 -0.36 19.84 28.65
N SER A 237 0.23 18.73 29.11
CA SER A 237 -0.29 17.37 28.86
C SER A 237 -1.77 17.20 29.25
N GLU A 238 -2.19 17.78 30.37
CA GLU A 238 -3.59 17.75 30.82
C GLU A 238 -4.52 18.53 29.88
N LYS A 239 -4.15 19.78 29.54
CA LYS A 239 -4.92 20.62 28.62
C LYS A 239 -4.99 20.00 27.22
N ALA A 240 -3.90 19.42 26.72
CA ALA A 240 -3.87 18.69 25.45
C ALA A 240 -4.83 17.49 25.49
N THR A 241 -4.78 16.69 26.56
CA THR A 241 -5.67 15.52 26.72
C THR A 241 -7.14 15.94 26.76
N PHE A 242 -7.46 17.00 27.49
CA PHE A 242 -8.82 17.54 27.59
C PHE A 242 -9.35 18.08 26.24
N VAL A 243 -8.51 18.80 25.50
CA VAL A 243 -8.83 19.28 24.15
C VAL A 243 -9.07 18.11 23.19
N VAL A 244 -8.19 17.10 23.19
CA VAL A 244 -8.35 15.90 22.35
C VAL A 244 -9.61 15.13 22.71
N ALA A 245 -9.92 14.98 24.00
CA ALA A 245 -11.16 14.36 24.46
C ALA A 245 -12.39 15.14 23.98
N THR A 246 -12.35 16.47 24.03
CA THR A 246 -13.43 17.34 23.51
C THR A 246 -13.67 17.10 22.02
N LEU A 247 -12.61 17.07 21.20
CA LEU A 247 -12.70 16.77 19.77
C LEU A 247 -13.28 15.37 19.51
N TRP A 248 -12.84 14.37 20.27
CA TRP A 248 -13.34 13.00 20.16
C TRP A 248 -14.83 12.87 20.54
N CYS A 249 -15.23 13.49 21.65
CA CYS A 249 -16.63 13.51 22.09
C CYS A 249 -17.50 14.19 21.03
N TRP A 250 -17.06 15.34 20.51
CA TRP A 250 -17.78 16.03 19.44
C TRP A 250 -17.92 15.19 18.16
N TRP A 251 -16.84 14.51 17.75
CA TRP A 251 -16.88 13.56 16.64
C TRP A 251 -17.89 12.44 16.88
N THR A 252 -17.96 11.93 18.11
CA THR A 252 -18.91 10.90 18.51
C THR A 252 -20.35 11.40 18.42
N GLU A 253 -20.63 12.61 18.92
CA GLU A 253 -21.95 13.24 18.81
C GLU A 253 -22.36 13.49 17.36
N ARG A 254 -21.46 13.99 16.52
CA ARG A 254 -21.71 14.12 15.08
C ARG A 254 -22.10 12.78 14.46
N ASN A 255 -21.42 11.69 14.81
CA ASN A 255 -21.72 10.37 14.25
C ASN A 255 -23.09 9.84 14.68
N LYS A 256 -23.61 10.25 15.85
CA LYS A 256 -24.98 9.96 16.26
C LYS A 256 -26.01 10.79 15.48
N ALA A 257 -25.65 12.00 15.07
CA ALA A 257 -26.50 12.91 14.30
C ALA A 257 -26.56 12.58 12.80
N LEU A 258 -25.70 11.66 12.32
CA LEU A 258 -25.89 11.11 10.98
C LEU A 258 -27.30 10.52 10.92
N PRO A 259 -28.09 10.83 9.88
CA PRO A 259 -29.37 10.17 9.68
C PRO A 259 -29.10 8.68 9.83
N MET A 260 -29.89 8.01 10.68
CA MET A 260 -29.81 6.57 10.96
C MET A 260 -29.29 5.92 9.71
N LYS A 261 -28.23 5.09 9.85
CA LYS A 261 -27.74 4.20 8.78
C LYS A 261 -28.96 3.96 7.91
N VAL A 262 -28.95 4.48 6.68
CA VAL A 262 -29.91 3.98 5.71
C VAL A 262 -29.82 2.50 5.97
N ASP A 263 -30.94 1.89 6.35
CA ASP A 263 -31.07 0.47 6.16
C ASP A 263 -30.84 0.37 4.66
N VAL A 264 -29.56 0.31 4.26
CA VAL A 264 -29.09 -0.44 3.14
C VAL A 264 -29.67 -1.76 3.56
N PRO A 265 -30.87 -2.10 3.08
CA PRO A 265 -31.72 -3.09 3.73
C PRO A 265 -30.80 -4.26 3.95
N LEU A 266 -30.48 -4.61 5.20
CA LEU A 266 -29.34 -5.43 5.65
C LEU A 266 -29.05 -6.61 4.71
N ARG A 267 -28.49 -6.39 3.50
CA ARG A 267 -28.92 -7.19 2.31
C ARG A 267 -30.17 -8.02 2.57
N SER A 268 -31.31 -7.37 2.88
CA SER A 268 -32.57 -8.01 3.22
C SER A 268 -32.48 -9.34 3.97
N ASN A 269 -31.65 -9.54 5.00
CA ASN A 269 -31.47 -10.86 5.62
C ASN A 269 -31.46 -11.97 4.53
N GLN A 270 -30.61 -11.80 3.49
CA GLN A 270 -30.52 -12.75 2.37
C GLN A 270 -30.02 -14.06 2.96
N HIS A 271 -30.95 -14.80 3.58
CA HIS A 271 -30.94 -16.23 3.57
C HIS A 271 -30.65 -16.58 2.12
N TRP A 272 -29.57 -17.34 1.96
CA TRP A 272 -29.19 -17.84 0.68
C TRP A 272 -30.43 -18.41 -0.01
N SER A 273 -30.83 -17.80 -1.12
CA SER A 273 -31.83 -18.32 -2.02
C SER A 273 -31.12 -19.01 -3.17
N LEU A 274 -31.76 -20.04 -3.73
CA LEU A 274 -31.23 -20.71 -4.91
C LEU A 274 -31.10 -19.66 -6.04
N PRO A 275 -29.95 -19.61 -6.75
CA PRO A 275 -29.79 -18.76 -7.94
C PRO A 275 -30.83 -19.11 -9.01
N ASP A 276 -31.13 -18.21 -9.94
CA ASP A 276 -32.01 -18.52 -11.07
C ASP A 276 -31.42 -19.62 -11.98
N THR A 277 -32.25 -20.30 -12.79
CA THR A 277 -31.89 -21.44 -13.66
C THR A 277 -30.72 -21.17 -14.61
N HIS A 278 -30.38 -19.91 -14.88
CA HIS A 278 -29.30 -19.50 -15.77
C HIS A 278 -28.11 -18.86 -15.04
N VAL A 279 -28.09 -18.91 -13.70
CA VAL A 279 -27.04 -18.31 -12.87
C VAL A 279 -26.16 -19.40 -12.26
N ILE A 280 -24.86 -19.31 -12.54
CA ILE A 280 -23.85 -20.19 -11.92
C ILE A 280 -23.24 -19.45 -10.73
N LYS A 281 -23.32 -20.07 -9.55
CA LYS A 281 -22.70 -19.57 -8.32
C LYS A 281 -21.26 -20.06 -8.22
N PHE A 282 -20.31 -19.15 -8.17
CA PHE A 282 -18.92 -19.44 -7.85
C PHE A 282 -18.67 -19.21 -6.35
N ASN A 283 -18.09 -20.19 -5.66
CA ASN A 283 -17.55 -20.02 -4.32
C ASN A 283 -16.04 -20.23 -4.40
N CYS A 284 -15.28 -19.18 -4.11
CA CYS A 284 -13.82 -19.22 -4.13
C CYS A 284 -13.29 -19.16 -2.69
N ASP A 285 -12.34 -20.01 -2.36
CA ASP A 285 -11.62 -19.97 -1.09
C ASP A 285 -10.12 -20.17 -1.30
N GLY A 286 -9.32 -19.67 -0.37
CA GLY A 286 -7.87 -19.76 -0.40
C GLY A 286 -7.31 -20.20 0.94
N ALA A 287 -6.40 -21.17 0.92
CA ALA A 287 -5.72 -21.65 2.12
C ALA A 287 -4.20 -21.52 1.94
N PHE A 288 -3.48 -21.22 3.02
CA PHE A 288 -2.02 -21.13 3.01
C PHE A 288 -1.44 -21.90 4.19
N SER A 289 -0.51 -22.83 3.91
CA SER A 289 0.23 -23.57 4.92
C SER A 289 1.62 -22.95 5.08
N GLN A 290 1.89 -22.39 6.25
CA GLN A 290 3.18 -21.77 6.55
C GLN A 290 4.32 -22.80 6.68
N ASN A 291 4.01 -24.02 7.12
CA ASN A 291 4.98 -25.11 7.23
C ASN A 291 5.38 -25.66 5.87
N GLU A 292 4.44 -25.71 4.92
CA GLU A 292 4.70 -26.25 3.59
C GLU A 292 5.03 -25.18 2.54
N GLN A 293 4.94 -23.89 2.90
CA GLN A 293 5.06 -22.75 1.99
C GLN A 293 4.16 -22.90 0.74
N LYS A 294 2.97 -23.47 0.92
CA LYS A 294 2.03 -23.77 -0.16
C LYS A 294 0.73 -23.00 0.03
N GLY A 295 0.26 -22.40 -1.06
CA GLY A 295 -1.04 -21.75 -1.15
C GLY A 295 -1.96 -22.51 -2.09
N GLY A 296 -3.12 -22.94 -1.61
CA GLY A 296 -4.18 -23.51 -2.44
C GLY A 296 -5.25 -22.48 -2.73
N ARG A 297 -5.82 -22.50 -3.94
CA ARG A 297 -7.08 -21.81 -4.25
C ARG A 297 -8.07 -22.82 -4.82
N GLY A 298 -9.27 -22.85 -4.23
CA GLY A 298 -10.38 -23.68 -4.69
C GLY A 298 -11.49 -22.81 -5.20
N CYS A 299 -12.11 -23.21 -6.30
CA CYS A 299 -13.36 -22.61 -6.78
C CYS A 299 -14.37 -23.71 -7.09
N ILE A 300 -15.58 -23.54 -6.56
CA ILE A 300 -16.71 -24.44 -6.83
C ILE A 300 -17.79 -23.67 -7.58
N ALA A 301 -18.07 -24.09 -8.81
CA ALA A 301 -19.19 -23.61 -9.60
C ALA A 301 -20.40 -24.54 -9.39
N ARG A 302 -21.49 -23.99 -8.86
CA ARG A 302 -22.76 -24.71 -8.66
C ARG A 302 -23.85 -24.06 -9.49
N ASN A 303 -24.72 -24.89 -10.08
CA ASN A 303 -25.95 -24.39 -10.67
C ASN A 303 -27.00 -24.08 -9.59
N ASN A 304 -28.17 -23.63 -10.03
CA ASN A 304 -29.31 -23.34 -9.18
C ASN A 304 -29.78 -24.50 -8.31
N VAL A 305 -29.60 -25.77 -8.70
CA VAL A 305 -29.99 -26.95 -7.91
C VAL A 305 -28.87 -27.49 -7.01
N GLY A 306 -27.73 -26.80 -6.93
CA GLY A 306 -26.58 -27.23 -6.13
C GLY A 306 -25.79 -28.39 -6.72
N ARG A 307 -26.12 -28.85 -7.95
CA ARG A 307 -25.30 -29.81 -8.69
C ARG A 307 -24.02 -29.13 -9.16
N PHE A 308 -22.92 -29.85 -9.02
CA PHE A 308 -21.60 -29.40 -9.46
C PHE A 308 -21.59 -29.33 -10.99
N GLY A 309 -21.43 -28.12 -11.55
CA GLY A 309 -21.15 -27.96 -12.97
C GLY A 309 -19.66 -28.13 -13.25
N PHE A 310 -18.82 -27.63 -12.35
CA PHE A 310 -17.36 -27.68 -12.45
C PHE A 310 -16.73 -27.48 -11.06
N VAL A 311 -15.73 -28.30 -10.72
CA VAL A 311 -14.88 -28.12 -9.53
C VAL A 311 -13.48 -27.87 -10.02
N TRP A 312 -12.93 -26.70 -9.68
CA TRP A 312 -11.55 -26.36 -9.99
C TRP A 312 -10.76 -26.19 -8.71
N VAL A 313 -9.82 -27.10 -8.49
CA VAL A 313 -8.87 -27.02 -7.39
C VAL A 313 -7.50 -26.84 -8.02
N SER A 314 -6.85 -25.73 -7.71
CA SER A 314 -5.47 -25.49 -8.08
C SER A 314 -4.65 -25.39 -6.82
N CYS A 315 -3.92 -26.47 -6.54
CA CYS A 315 -2.84 -26.45 -5.58
C CYS A 315 -1.58 -26.14 -6.38
N ARG A 316 -1.13 -24.88 -6.37
CA ARG A 316 0.19 -24.54 -6.88
C ARG A 316 1.13 -24.40 -5.71
N THR A 317 2.35 -24.90 -5.88
CA THR A 317 3.47 -24.41 -5.07
C THR A 317 3.61 -22.93 -5.43
N PHE A 318 3.04 -22.05 -4.61
CA PHE A 318 3.50 -20.67 -4.61
C PHE A 318 4.82 -20.67 -3.86
N CYS A 319 5.88 -21.06 -4.56
CA CYS A 319 7.17 -20.50 -4.21
C CYS A 319 7.00 -18.99 -4.34
N VAL A 320 7.58 -18.22 -3.43
CA VAL A 320 7.72 -16.77 -3.59
C VAL A 320 8.69 -16.44 -4.76
N ALA A 321 9.07 -17.43 -5.57
CA ALA A 321 9.77 -17.30 -6.82
C ALA A 321 8.78 -17.08 -7.96
N PHE A 322 9.03 -16.01 -8.71
CA PHE A 322 8.36 -15.67 -9.95
C PHE A 322 8.61 -16.77 -10.97
N ASP A 323 7.55 -17.43 -11.43
CA ASP A 323 7.59 -18.13 -12.71
C ASP A 323 6.47 -17.65 -13.63
N SER A 324 6.94 -17.33 -14.84
CA SER A 324 6.26 -17.11 -16.11
C SER A 324 4.77 -17.47 -16.19
N TYR A 325 3.96 -16.49 -16.62
CA TYR A 325 2.59 -16.72 -17.07
C TYR A 325 2.63 -17.36 -18.47
N PRO A 326 1.95 -18.51 -18.72
CA PRO A 326 1.60 -18.88 -20.08
C PRO A 326 0.55 -17.91 -20.62
N GLU A 327 0.74 -17.44 -21.85
CA GLU A 327 -0.07 -16.43 -22.55
C GLU A 327 -1.52 -16.83 -22.88
N ASP A 328 -2.01 -17.97 -22.38
CA ASP A 328 -3.37 -18.42 -22.67
C ASP A 328 -4.31 -18.14 -21.49
N VAL A 329 -4.58 -16.86 -21.22
CA VAL A 329 -5.71 -16.47 -20.36
C VAL A 329 -6.65 -15.53 -21.12
N ILE A 330 -7.68 -16.16 -21.66
CA ILE A 330 -8.96 -15.63 -22.12
C ILE A 330 -9.33 -14.32 -21.41
N ARG A 331 -9.62 -13.29 -22.23
CA ARG A 331 -10.28 -12.05 -21.83
C ARG A 331 -11.48 -12.35 -20.92
N LEU A 332 -11.40 -12.01 -19.65
CA LEU A 332 -12.57 -11.85 -18.79
C LEU A 332 -12.88 -10.35 -18.67
N VAL A 333 -13.85 -9.93 -19.47
CA VAL A 333 -14.53 -8.64 -19.33
C VAL A 333 -15.17 -8.60 -17.95
N ALA A 334 -14.78 -7.62 -17.14
CA ALA A 334 -15.60 -7.19 -16.02
C ALA A 334 -16.89 -6.61 -16.61
N GLY A 335 -17.99 -7.36 -16.53
CA GLY A 335 -19.31 -6.90 -16.93
C GLY A 335 -19.90 -6.01 -15.85
N ASP A 336 -19.87 -4.71 -16.10
CA ASP A 336 -20.71 -3.71 -15.43
C ASP A 336 -22.21 -3.98 -15.69
N ILE A 337 -23.00 -3.72 -14.65
CA ILE A 337 -24.28 -3.00 -14.63
C ILE A 337 -25.11 -3.07 -15.92
N ALA A 338 -26.18 -3.86 -15.89
CA ALA A 338 -27.31 -3.68 -16.80
C ALA A 338 -28.19 -2.52 -16.29
N ALA A 339 -28.34 -1.47 -17.10
CA ALA A 339 -29.39 -0.47 -16.96
C ALA A 339 -30.75 -1.07 -17.34
N PRO A 340 -31.86 -0.67 -16.70
CA PRO A 340 -33.19 -1.14 -17.08
C PRO A 340 -33.65 -0.46 -18.37
N THR A 341 -34.10 -1.26 -19.32
CA THR A 341 -34.94 -0.82 -20.44
C THR A 341 -36.36 -1.31 -20.19
N SER A 342 -37.25 -0.38 -19.88
CA SER A 342 -38.63 -0.29 -20.38
C SER A 342 -39.20 1.05 -19.93
#